data_AF-A0AA51DIV2-F1
#
_entry.id   AF-A0AA51DIV2-F1
#
_cell.length_a   1.000
_cell.length_b   1.000
_cell.length_c   1.000
_cell.angle_alpha   90.00
_cell.angle_beta   90.00
_cell.angle_gamma   90.00
#
_symmetry.space_group_name_H-M   'P 1'
#
loop_
_entity.id
_entity.type
_entity.pdbx_description
1 polymer ?
#
loop_
_entity_poly.entity_id
_entity_poly.type
_entity_poly.pdbx_seq_one_letter_code
_entity_poly.pdbx_strand_id
1 'polypeptide(L)' 'MAGDDMYFEHGEKEIEYLKSSDKLLGEAIDKIQHIYRKVDDDLFSVVIHKIISQQIFTKAQKIVWRRF' A
#
# COMPACT_ATOMS: atom_id res chain seq x y z
N MET A 1 14.67 -13.32 -21.49
CA MET A 1 15.35 -12.51 -20.47
C MET A 1 14.26 -12.05 -19.52
N ALA A 2 14.11 -12.74 -18.39
CA ALA A 2 13.05 -12.46 -17.42
C ALA A 2 13.36 -11.10 -16.78
N GLY A 3 12.42 -10.16 -16.86
CA GLY A 3 12.53 -8.90 -16.13
C GLY A 3 12.46 -9.21 -14.64
N ASP A 4 13.40 -8.67 -13.88
CA ASP A 4 13.34 -8.65 -12.42
C ASP A 4 12.10 -7.85 -12.00
N ASP A 5 10.98 -8.55 -11.80
CA ASP A 5 9.85 -8.00 -11.06
C ASP A 5 10.33 -7.84 -9.61
N MET A 6 10.79 -6.64 -9.23
CA MET A 6 11.09 -6.33 -7.83
C MET A 6 9.79 -6.39 -7.02
N TYR A 7 9.72 -7.28 -6.04
CA TYR A 7 8.62 -7.34 -5.08
C TYR A 7 9.04 -6.65 -3.78
N PHE A 8 8.09 -6.04 -3.08
CA PHE A 8 8.35 -5.45 -1.78
C PHE A 8 8.74 -6.59 -0.82
N GLU A 9 10.00 -6.63 -0.43
CA GLU A 9 10.51 -7.66 0.47
C GLU A 9 10.07 -7.32 1.90
N HIS A 10 9.15 -8.12 2.44
CA HIS A 10 8.82 -8.13 3.86
C HIS A 10 8.76 -9.58 4.34
N GLY A 11 9.33 -9.83 5.50
CA GLY A 11 9.46 -11.17 6.06
C GLY A 11 8.59 -11.38 7.29
N GLU A 12 8.81 -12.51 7.94
CA GLU A 12 8.10 -12.88 9.17
C GLU A 12 8.31 -11.84 10.29
N LYS A 13 9.47 -11.18 10.33
CA LYS A 13 9.81 -10.18 11.35
C LYS A 13 8.91 -8.94 11.28
N GLU A 14 8.71 -8.38 10.09
CA GLU A 14 7.82 -7.23 9.89
C GLU A 14 6.36 -7.62 10.17
N ILE A 15 5.97 -8.83 9.74
CA ILE A 15 4.62 -9.36 9.97
C ILE A 15 4.34 -9.54 11.47
N GLU A 16 5.27 -10.12 12.22
CA GLU A 16 5.13 -10.37 13.65
C GLU A 16 5.12 -9.07 14.46
N TYR A 17 5.92 -8.08 14.05
CA TYR A 17 5.88 -6.74 14.62
C TYR A 17 4.51 -6.06 14.41
N LEU A 18 3.93 -6.13 13.21
CA LEU A 18 2.63 -5.54 12.92
C LEU A 18 1.49 -6.27 13.66
N LYS A 19 1.56 -7.61 13.73
CA LYS A 19 0.60 -8.43 14.48
C LYS A 19 0.61 -8.17 15.98
N SER A 20 1.80 -7.97 16.56
CA SER A 20 1.94 -7.67 17.99
C SER A 20 1.52 -6.23 18.34
N SER A 21 1.64 -5.30 17.39
CA SER A 21 1.29 -3.88 17.60
C SER A 21 -0.22 -3.64 17.54
N ASP A 22 -0.95 -4.37 16.69
CA ASP A 22 -2.41 -4.24 16.58
C ASP A 22 -3.07 -5.60 16.28
N LYS A 23 -3.98 -6.02 17.16
CA LYS A 23 -4.71 -7.29 17.03
C LYS A 23 -5.62 -7.34 15.81
N LEU A 24 -6.30 -6.25 15.47
CA LEU A 24 -7.18 -6.18 14.29
C LEU A 24 -6.35 -6.23 13.01
N LEU A 25 -5.20 -5.56 13.01
CA LEU A 25 -4.25 -5.64 11.91
C LEU A 25 -3.70 -7.07 11.77
N GLY A 26 -3.40 -7.73 12.89
CA GLY A 26 -2.92 -9.11 12.87
C GLY A 26 -3.93 -10.10 12.30
N GLU A 27 -5.19 -10.00 12.72
CA GLU A 27 -6.28 -10.81 12.14
C GLU A 27 -6.48 -10.55 10.64
N ALA A 28 -6.31 -9.29 10.20
CA ALA A 28 -6.37 -8.94 8.79
C ALA A 28 -5.18 -9.54 8.01
N ILE A 29 -3.97 -9.50 8.56
CA ILE A 29 -2.78 -10.13 7.96
C ILE A 29 -2.98 -11.64 7.84
N ASP A 30 -3.54 -12.30 8.86
CA ASP A 30 -3.82 -13.73 8.82
C ASP A 30 -4.85 -14.10 7.75
N LYS A 31 -5.87 -13.25 7.53
CA LYS A 31 -6.89 -13.46 6.49
C LYS A 31 -6.38 -13.16 5.08
N ILE A 32 -5.56 -12.12 4.92
CA ILE A 32 -5.09 -11.65 3.61
C ILE A 32 -3.91 -12.49 3.10
N GLN A 33 -3.13 -13.10 4.01
CA GLN A 33 -1.91 -13.87 3.70
C GLN A 33 -0.83 -12.98 3.04
N HIS A 34 0.25 -13.58 2.55
CA HIS A 34 1.41 -12.84 2.05
C HIS A 34 1.06 -12.01 0.79
N ILE A 35 1.19 -10.69 0.90
CA ILE A 35 0.88 -9.76 -0.20
C ILE A 35 2.13 -9.59 -1.06
N TYR A 36 2.06 -10.09 -2.29
CA TYR A 36 3.06 -9.85 -3.32
C TYR A 36 2.77 -8.52 -4.01
N ARG A 37 3.40 -7.45 -3.55
CA ARG A 37 3.29 -6.14 -4.19
C ARG A 37 4.52 -5.88 -5.04
N LYS A 38 4.31 -5.75 -6.36
CA LYS A 38 5.35 -5.26 -7.27
C LYS A 38 5.76 -3.85 -6.85
N VAL A 39 7.06 -3.63 -6.75
CA VAL A 39 7.69 -2.32 -6.56
C VAL A 39 8.00 -1.83 -7.96
N ASP A 40 7.31 -0.78 -8.40
CA ASP A 40 7.75 -0.02 -9.56
C ASP A 40 9.06 0.67 -9.20
N ASP A 41 10.14 0.27 -9.90
CA ASP A 41 11.52 0.71 -9.63
C ASP A 41 11.72 2.22 -9.84
N ASP A 42 10.80 2.88 -10.53
CA ASP A 42 10.89 4.32 -10.77
C ASP A 42 10.33 5.12 -9.56
N LEU A 43 11.21 5.36 -8.59
CA LEU A 43 10.95 6.22 -7.43
C LEU A 43 10.34 7.57 -7.85
N PHE A 44 10.71 8.09 -9.02
CA PHE A 44 10.15 9.32 -9.57
C PHE A 44 8.67 9.15 -9.93
N SER A 45 8.28 8.10 -10.67
CA SER A 45 6.90 7.75 -10.97
C SER A 45 6.08 7.47 -9.72
N VAL A 46 6.64 6.81 -8.70
CA VAL A 46 5.93 6.58 -7.42
C VAL A 46 5.58 7.90 -6.73
N VAL A 47 6.51 8.87 -6.71
CA VAL A 47 6.27 10.20 -6.14
C VAL A 47 5.23 10.97 -6.95
N ILE A 48 5.32 10.97 -8.28
CA ILE A 48 4.35 11.63 -9.17
C ILE A 48 2.96 11.01 -9.00
N HIS A 49 2.85 9.68 -9.01
CA HIS A 49 1.58 8.99 -8.78
C HIS A 49 1.01 9.29 -7.40
N LYS A 50 1.84 9.37 -6.35
CA LYS A 50 1.38 9.71 -4.99
C LYS A 50 0.86 11.14 -4.92
N ILE A 51 1.55 12.11 -5.51
CA ILE A 51 1.13 13.53 -5.55
C ILE A 51 -0.18 13.67 -6.31
N ILE A 52 -0.28 13.06 -7.50
CA ILE A 52 -1.49 13.11 -8.33
C ILE A 52 -2.67 12.42 -7.60
N SER A 53 -2.45 11.24 -7.03
CA SER A 53 -3.48 10.48 -6.31
C SER A 53 -4.01 11.23 -5.09
N GLN A 54 -3.13 11.89 -4.31
CA GLN A 54 -3.55 12.71 -3.17
C GLN A 54 -4.41 13.90 -3.60
N GLN A 55 -4.06 14.56 -4.70
CA GLN A 55 -4.86 15.66 -5.22
C GLN A 55 -6.23 15.21 -5.73
N ILE A 56 -6.29 14.06 -6.41
CA ILE A 56 -7.56 13.49 -6.91
C ILE A 56 -8.44 13.05 -5.74
N PHE A 57 -7.89 12.34 -4.76
CA PHE A 57 -8.63 11.88 -3.57
C PHE A 57 -9.22 13.07 -2.79
N THR A 58 -8.42 14.12 -2.57
CA THR A 58 -8.88 15.34 -1.87
C THR A 58 -10.00 16.05 -2.64
N LYS A 59 -9.93 16.13 -3.97
CA LYS A 59 -10.98 16.72 -4.79
C LYS A 59 -12.25 15.85 -4.80
N ALA A 60 -12.11 14.53 -4.95
CA ALA A 60 -13.21 13.59 -4.92
C ALA A 60 -13.95 13.62 -3.57
N GLN A 61 -13.21 13.61 -2.46
CA GLN A 61 -13.78 13.72 -1.11
C GLN A 61 -14.56 15.03 -0.92
N LYS A 62 -14.01 16.17 -1.37
CA LYS A 62 -14.73 17.47 -1.33
C LYS A 62 -16.00 17.47 -2.17
N ILE A 63 -16.00 16.80 -3.33
CA ILE A 63 -17.18 16.70 -4.21
C ILE A 63 -18.24 15.80 -3.57
N VAL A 64 -17.84 14.69 -2.93
CA VAL A 64 -18.76 13.82 -2.20
C VAL A 64 -19.35 14.55 -0.99
N TRP A 65 -18.53 15.25 -0.19
CA TRP A 65 -18.99 15.99 1.00
C TRP A 65 -19.92 17.16 0.67
N ARG A 66 -19.85 17.74 -0.53
CA ARG A 66 -20.75 18.83 -0.96
C ARG A 66 -22.10 18.31 -1.48
N ARG A 67 -22.23 16.99 -1.68
CA ARG A 67 -23.45 16.32 -2.14
C ARG A 67 -24.26 15.69 -1.00
N PHE A 68 -23.68 15.64 0.21
CA PHE A 68 -24.37 15.36 1.47
C PHE A 68 -24.51 16.66 2.26
#